data_AF-A0A950YE63-F1
#
_entry.id   AF-A0A950YE63-F1
#
_cell.length_a   1.000
_cell.length_b   1.000
_cell.length_c   1.000
_cell.angle_alpha   90.00
_cell.angle_beta   90.00
_cell.angle_gamma   90.00
#
_symmetry.space_group_name_H-M   'P 1'
#
loop_
_entity.id
_entity.type
_entity.pdbx_description
1 polymer ?
#
loop_
_entity_poly.entity_id
_entity_poly.type
_entity_poly.pdbx_seq_one_letter_code
_entity_poly.pdbx_strand_id
1 'polypeptide(L)' 'MPGREWNDSTDVASLADLLHETSIHHGEFEAVAPPHDWWDWYAAYAEARQRGNNSEQAAAAAGRYMADVKHVVVPPA' A
#
# COMPACT_ATOMS: atom_id res chain seq x y z
N MET A 1 -20.33 15.60 -31.30
CA MET A 1 -20.96 15.85 -29.98
C MET A 1 -20.08 16.85 -29.25
N PRO A 2 -20.59 18.05 -28.89
CA PRO A 2 -19.82 19.04 -28.15
C PRO A 2 -19.75 18.71 -26.66
N GLY A 3 -18.61 19.04 -26.03
CA GLY A 3 -18.50 19.37 -24.60
C GLY A 3 -18.73 18.23 -23.60
N ARG A 4 -17.77 17.33 -23.43
CA ARG A 4 -17.56 16.72 -22.12
C ARG A 4 -16.72 17.69 -21.31
N GLU A 5 -17.38 18.63 -20.64
CA GLU A 5 -16.75 19.47 -19.63
C GLU A 5 -16.39 18.57 -18.45
N TRP A 6 -15.10 18.37 -18.21
CA TRP A 6 -14.59 17.68 -17.03
C TRP A 6 -14.71 18.62 -15.83
N ASN A 7 -15.93 18.86 -15.35
CA ASN A 7 -16.16 19.61 -14.12
C ASN A 7 -16.22 18.69 -12.89
N ASP A 8 -15.35 17.67 -12.86
CA ASP A 8 -15.29 16.63 -11.82
C ASP A 8 -13.84 16.43 -11.30
N SER A 9 -12.93 17.37 -11.57
CA SER A 9 -11.66 17.39 -10.85
C SER A 9 -11.94 17.85 -9.42
N THR A 10 -11.87 16.94 -8.45
CA THR A 10 -11.71 17.31 -7.05
C THR A 10 -10.60 18.36 -6.98
N ASP A 11 -10.93 19.58 -6.55
CA ASP A 11 -9.93 20.64 -6.40
C ASP A 11 -8.88 20.20 -5.38
N VAL A 12 -7.66 20.72 -5.53
CA VAL A 12 -6.50 20.40 -4.67
C VAL A 12 -6.84 20.58 -3.19
N ALA A 13 -7.67 21.57 -2.84
CA ALA A 13 -8.12 21.78 -1.46
C ALA A 13 -8.94 20.59 -0.93
N SER A 14 -9.96 20.15 -1.68
CA SER A 14 -10.77 19.00 -1.29
C SER A 14 -9.97 17.69 -1.24
N LEU A 15 -8.96 17.53 -2.12
CA LEU A 15 -8.05 16.39 -2.05
C LEU A 15 -7.15 16.45 -0.81
N ALA A 16 -6.68 17.63 -0.43
CA ALA A 16 -5.86 17.80 0.77
C ALA A 16 -6.62 17.43 2.04
N ASP A 17 -7.91 17.80 2.14
CA ASP A 17 -8.76 17.42 3.27
C ASP A 17 -8.90 15.89 3.36
N LEU A 18 -9.15 15.22 2.23
CA LEU A 18 -9.24 13.75 2.19
C LEU A 18 -7.92 13.07 2.54
N LEU A 19 -6.78 13.59 2.07
CA LEU A 19 -5.47 13.06 2.41
C LEU A 19 -5.14 13.25 3.90
N HIS A 20 -5.59 14.36 4.50
CA HIS A 20 -5.43 14.58 5.93
C HIS A 20 -6.22 13.55 6.75
N GLU A 21 -7.50 13.32 6.44
CA GLU A 21 -8.31 12.25 7.05
C GLU A 21 -7.63 10.87 6.89
N THR A 22 -7.18 10.57 5.66
CA THR A 22 -6.48 9.31 5.35
C THR A 22 -5.22 9.13 6.20
N SER A 23 -4.44 10.20 6.39
CA SER A 23 -3.21 10.15 7.18
C SER A 23 -3.47 9.88 8.67
N ILE A 24 -4.58 10.37 9.22
CA ILE A 24 -4.99 10.10 10.60
C ILE A 24 -5.29 8.61 10.77
N HIS A 25 -6.14 8.05 9.90
CA HIS A 25 -6.48 6.62 9.96
C HIS A 25 -5.27 5.72 9.69
N HIS A 26 -4.37 6.11 8.79
CA HIS A 26 -3.10 5.43 8.58
C HIS A 26 -2.24 5.43 9.85
N GLY A 27 -2.11 6.57 10.53
CA GLY A 27 -1.35 6.68 11.78
C GLY A 27 -1.95 5.84 12.91
N GLU A 28 -3.27 5.80 13.04
CA GLU A 28 -3.97 4.94 14.01
C GLU A 28 -3.70 3.44 13.75
N PHE A 29 -3.69 3.03 12.48
CA PHE A 29 -3.35 1.67 12.07
C PHE A 29 -1.88 1.34 12.37
N GLU A 30 -0.94 2.20 11.98
CA GLU A 30 0.50 1.98 12.22
C GLU A 30 0.83 1.92 13.72
N ALA A 31 0.14 2.68 14.56
CA ALA A 31 0.36 2.69 16.00
C ALA A 31 0.09 1.35 16.68
N VAL A 32 -0.79 0.51 16.10
CA VAL A 32 -1.13 -0.83 16.62
C VAL A 32 -0.53 -1.97 15.81
N ALA A 33 0.00 -1.68 14.62
CA ALA A 33 0.69 -2.67 13.79
C ALA A 33 2.06 -3.05 14.40
N PRO A 34 2.54 -4.30 14.22
CA PRO A 34 3.90 -4.64 14.57
C PRO A 34 4.90 -3.71 13.87
N PRO A 35 5.98 -3.25 14.53
CA PRO A 35 7.02 -2.47 13.88
C PRO A 35 7.56 -3.20 12.66
N HIS A 36 7.60 -2.51 11.53
CA HIS A 36 8.06 -3.10 10.28
C HIS A 36 8.69 -2.05 9.40
N ASP A 37 9.72 -2.46 8.68
CA ASP A 37 10.33 -1.63 7.67
C ASP A 37 9.83 -2.06 6.30
N TRP A 38 9.16 -1.16 5.58
CA TRP A 38 8.59 -1.49 4.27
C TRP A 38 9.63 -1.94 3.23
N TRP A 39 10.91 -1.58 3.39
CA TRP A 39 11.98 -2.06 2.51
C TRP A 39 12.18 -3.58 2.58
N ASP A 40 11.81 -4.24 3.69
CA ASP A 40 11.83 -5.69 3.79
C ASP A 40 10.80 -6.34 2.85
N TRP A 41 9.59 -5.78 2.78
CA TRP A 41 8.56 -6.21 1.83
C TRP A 41 9.00 -5.89 0.39
N TYR A 42 9.53 -4.69 0.14
CA TYR A 42 10.00 -4.30 -1.21
C TYR A 42 11.12 -5.21 -1.70
N ALA A 43 12.06 -5.58 -0.83
CA ALA A 43 13.16 -6.48 -1.17
C ALA A 43 12.61 -7.84 -1.60
N ALA A 44 11.73 -8.45 -0.80
CA ALA A 44 11.13 -9.74 -1.13
C ALA A 44 10.28 -9.69 -2.42
N TYR A 45 9.53 -8.60 -2.64
CA TYR A 45 8.78 -8.39 -3.87
C TYR A 45 9.71 -8.27 -5.09
N ALA A 46 10.71 -7.40 -5.01
CA ALA A 46 11.65 -7.15 -6.11
C ALA A 46 12.44 -8.41 -6.47
N GLU A 47 12.88 -9.18 -5.47
CA GLU A 47 13.54 -10.46 -5.61
C GLU A 47 12.65 -11.46 -6.38
N ALA A 48 11.38 -11.60 -5.99
CA ALA A 48 10.42 -12.45 -6.69
C ALA A 48 10.20 -12.01 -8.15
N ARG A 49 10.14 -10.69 -8.41
CA ARG A 49 10.03 -10.15 -9.78
C ARG A 49 11.27 -10.44 -10.61
N GLN A 50 12.48 -10.34 -10.02
CA GLN A 50 13.74 -10.69 -10.69
C GLN A 50 13.81 -12.18 -11.05
N ARG A 51 13.14 -13.04 -10.28
CA ARG A 51 12.97 -14.48 -10.58
C ARG A 51 11.88 -14.79 -11.63
N GLY A 52 11.18 -13.78 -12.14
CA GLY A 52 10.16 -13.93 -13.19
C GLY A 52 8.73 -14.12 -12.69
N ASN A 53 8.46 -14.00 -11.39
CA ASN A 53 7.10 -14.09 -10.87
C ASN A 53 6.25 -12.91 -11.36
N ASN A 54 4.95 -13.13 -11.57
CA ASN A 54 4.01 -12.04 -11.86
C ASN A 54 3.79 -11.14 -10.60
N SER A 55 3.06 -10.02 -10.74
CA SER A 55 2.87 -9.05 -9.65
C SER A 55 2.12 -9.65 -8.45
N GLU A 56 1.09 -10.48 -8.70
CA GLU A 56 0.32 -11.15 -7.66
C GLU A 56 1.18 -12.15 -6.88
N GLN A 57 1.95 -12.98 -7.59
CA GLN A 57 2.87 -13.94 -7.00
C GLN A 57 3.97 -13.25 -6.19
N ALA A 58 4.49 -12.12 -6.66
CA ALA A 58 5.49 -11.33 -5.95
C ALA A 58 4.91 -10.67 -4.69
N ALA A 59 3.69 -10.14 -4.75
CA ALA A 59 2.99 -9.60 -3.58
C ALA A 59 2.74 -10.69 -2.54
N ALA A 60 2.32 -11.89 -2.97
CA ALA A 60 2.15 -13.03 -2.09
C ALA A 60 3.48 -13.50 -1.47
N ALA A 61 4.59 -13.47 -2.22
CA ALA A 61 5.92 -13.81 -1.70
C ALA A 61 6.39 -12.81 -0.65
N ALA A 62 6.19 -11.52 -0.89
CA ALA A 62 6.56 -10.47 0.05
C ALA A 62 5.68 -10.52 1.32
N GLY A 63 4.38 -10.77 1.19
CA GLY A 63 3.48 -11.01 2.32
C GLY A 63 3.93 -12.19 3.19
N ARG A 64 4.32 -13.31 2.56
CA ARG A 64 4.89 -14.46 3.29
C ARG A 64 6.19 -14.11 3.99
N TYR A 65 7.09 -13.37 3.35
CA TYR A 65 8.34 -12.94 3.99
C TYR A 65 8.09 -12.08 5.24
N MET A 66 7.15 -11.13 5.15
CA MET A 66 6.78 -10.31 6.31
C MET A 66 6.20 -11.15 7.45
N ALA A 67 5.32 -12.11 7.15
CA ALA A 67 4.73 -12.98 8.16
C ALA A 67 5.74 -13.97 8.77
N ASP A 68 6.49 -14.68 7.93
CA ASP A 68 7.31 -15.82 8.35
C ASP A 68 8.67 -15.39 8.92
N VAL A 69 9.26 -14.32 8.37
CA VAL A 69 10.63 -13.87 8.75
C VAL A 69 10.59 -12.64 9.63
N LYS A 70 9.72 -11.67 9.33
CA LYS A 70 9.61 -10.43 10.11
C LYS A 70 8.57 -10.52 11.22
N HIS A 71 7.74 -11.58 11.23
CA HIS A 71 6.64 -11.76 12.18
C HIS A 71 5.64 -10.60 12.17
N VAL A 72 5.52 -9.93 11.02
CA VAL A 72 4.57 -8.85 10.74
C VAL A 72 3.40 -9.49 9.99
N VAL A 73 2.34 -9.79 10.73
CA VAL A 73 1.13 -10.39 10.17
C VAL A 73 0.14 -9.27 9.86
N VAL A 74 -0.16 -9.08 8.59
CA VAL A 74 -1.28 -8.23 8.17
C VAL A 74 -2.55 -9.08 8.26
N PRO A 75 -3.53 -8.74 9.10
CA PRO A 75 -4.81 -9.44 9.14
C PRO A 75 -5.47 -9.39 7.75
N PRO A 76 -6.19 -10.44 7.33
CA PRO A 76 -7.01 -10.34 6.13
C PRO A 76 -8.04 -9.20 6.30
N ALA A 77 -8.19 -8.39 5.26
CA ALA A 77 -9.20 -7.34 5.17
C ALA A 77 -10.63 -7.92 5.12
#